data_AF-A0A162LRQ4-F1
#
_entry.id   AF-A0A162LRQ4-F1
#
_cell.length_a   1.000
_cell.length_b   1.000
_cell.length_c   1.000
_cell.angle_alpha   90.00
_cell.angle_beta   90.00
_cell.angle_gamma   90.00
#
_symmetry.space_group_name_H-M   'P 1'
#
loop_
_entity.id
_entity.type
_entity.pdbx_description
1 polymer ?
#
loop_
_entity_poly.entity_id
_entity_poly.type
_entity_poly.pdbx_seq_one_letter_code
_entity_poly.pdbx_strand_id
1 'polypeptide(L)'
;MAMEHKAYLFDTDAFSEELGEIIIASGATNDIDSLKAFITKNMGKVRSVYTGELLNNEWEKEIENGSVQELTDFAMTCYYSPEEELGFSYTWDALLEALSMVSPKFHPDYYILGRQLESGGFTLNPGGMGLGFVYADDIPSMYNELIDLKQKFIDNGMPSSNDLVYQITFPELIEAYDELIILYKEAKEAKCGLLMTF
;
A
#
# COMPACT_ATOMS: atom_id res chain seq x y z
N MET A 1 14.18 1.05 -14.11
CA MET A 1 14.21 1.44 -12.69
C MET A 1 13.56 0.30 -11.93
N ALA A 2 14.17 -0.07 -10.83
CA ALA A 2 13.67 -1.09 -9.91
C ALA A 2 12.54 -0.44 -9.07
N MET A 3 11.33 -1.01 -9.06
CA MET A 3 10.21 -0.54 -8.23
C MET A 3 10.20 -1.32 -6.92
N GLU A 4 10.27 -0.60 -5.81
CA GLU A 4 10.40 -1.16 -4.47
C GLU A 4 9.01 -1.23 -3.83
N HIS A 5 8.53 -2.43 -3.56
CA HIS A 5 7.26 -2.60 -2.88
C HIS A 5 7.40 -2.28 -1.40
N LYS A 6 6.58 -1.34 -0.94
CA LYS A 6 6.43 -0.98 0.47
C LYS A 6 5.00 -1.22 0.91
N ALA A 7 4.84 -1.67 2.14
CA ALA A 7 3.55 -1.86 2.78
C ALA A 7 3.52 -1.17 4.13
N TYR A 8 2.34 -0.65 4.49
CA TYR A 8 2.12 0.00 5.78
C TYR A 8 0.81 -0.49 6.37
N LEU A 9 0.78 -0.69 7.70
CA LEU A 9 -0.47 -0.78 8.43
C LEU A 9 -1.23 0.53 8.25
N PHE A 10 -2.47 0.46 7.77
CA PHE A 10 -3.23 1.64 7.35
C PHE A 10 -4.66 1.57 7.87
N ASP A 11 -5.09 2.61 8.60
CA ASP A 11 -6.47 2.71 9.11
C ASP A 11 -7.46 3.02 7.97
N THR A 12 -7.84 1.97 7.23
CA THR A 12 -8.73 2.09 6.06
C THR A 12 -10.13 2.54 6.43
N ASP A 13 -10.57 2.29 7.65
CA ASP A 13 -11.92 2.63 8.11
C ASP A 13 -12.00 4.14 8.33
N ALA A 14 -11.09 4.70 9.14
CA ALA A 14 -11.02 6.14 9.37
C ALA A 14 -10.71 6.90 8.08
N PHE A 15 -9.83 6.36 7.23
CA PHE A 15 -9.55 6.94 5.90
C PHE A 15 -10.81 7.03 5.03
N SER A 16 -11.59 5.96 4.96
CA SER A 16 -12.81 5.90 4.14
C SER A 16 -13.88 6.86 4.66
N GLU A 17 -13.96 7.04 5.98
CA GLU A 17 -14.92 7.96 6.62
C GLU A 17 -14.53 9.44 6.48
N GLU A 18 -13.23 9.77 6.51
CA GLU A 18 -12.78 11.15 6.70
C GLU A 18 -12.09 11.78 5.49
N LEU A 19 -11.36 11.01 4.67
CA LEU A 19 -10.47 11.55 3.64
C LEU A 19 -10.75 11.00 2.22
N GLY A 20 -11.20 9.75 2.08
CA GLY A 20 -11.38 9.09 0.78
C GLY A 20 -12.25 9.89 -0.19
N GLU A 21 -13.41 10.39 0.26
CA GLU A 21 -14.29 11.22 -0.58
C GLU A 21 -13.67 12.58 -0.92
N ILE A 22 -12.90 13.18 -0.01
CA ILE A 22 -12.20 14.45 -0.25
C ILE A 22 -11.18 14.26 -1.38
N ILE A 23 -10.38 13.19 -1.34
CA ILE A 23 -9.40 12.89 -2.40
C ILE A 23 -10.09 12.73 -3.74
N ILE A 24 -11.18 11.95 -3.79
CA ILE A 24 -11.92 11.71 -5.03
C ILE A 24 -12.51 13.00 -5.59
N ALA A 25 -13.14 13.82 -4.75
CA ALA A 25 -13.71 15.10 -5.16
C ALA A 25 -12.61 16.06 -5.65
N SER A 26 -11.53 16.19 -4.87
CA SER A 26 -10.35 17.00 -5.22
C SER A 26 -9.71 16.56 -6.53
N GLY A 27 -9.59 15.26 -6.77
CA GLY A 27 -9.06 14.70 -8.01
C GLY A 27 -9.93 14.99 -9.22
N ALA A 28 -11.24 14.94 -9.06
CA ALA A 28 -12.19 15.24 -10.13
C ALA A 28 -12.27 16.73 -10.50
N THR A 29 -12.11 17.62 -9.51
CA THR A 29 -12.24 19.09 -9.71
C THR A 29 -10.91 19.84 -9.71
N ASN A 30 -9.79 19.14 -9.50
CA ASN A 30 -8.47 19.73 -9.22
C ASN A 30 -8.50 20.73 -8.05
N ASP A 31 -9.31 20.43 -7.02
CA ASP A 31 -9.44 21.26 -5.82
C ASP A 31 -8.37 20.91 -4.78
N ILE A 32 -7.35 21.75 -4.69
CA ILE A 32 -6.26 21.60 -3.73
C ILE A 32 -6.58 22.20 -2.35
N ASP A 33 -7.56 23.11 -2.26
CA ASP A 33 -7.85 23.85 -1.03
C ASP A 33 -8.51 22.94 0.01
N SER A 34 -9.39 22.03 -0.41
CA SER A 34 -10.00 21.04 0.47
C SER A 34 -8.96 20.12 1.14
N LEU A 35 -7.93 19.69 0.39
CA LEU A 35 -6.84 18.88 0.93
C LEU A 35 -5.93 19.69 1.86
N LYS A 36 -5.59 20.93 1.50
CA LYS A 36 -4.83 21.83 2.40
C LYS A 36 -5.57 22.10 3.71
N ALA A 37 -6.90 22.29 3.65
CA ALA A 37 -7.73 22.47 4.82
C ALA A 37 -7.74 21.22 5.71
N PHE A 38 -7.82 20.03 5.10
CA PHE A 38 -7.72 18.77 5.82
C PHE A 38 -6.36 18.61 6.53
N ILE A 39 -5.25 18.86 5.83
CA ILE A 39 -3.89 18.78 6.39
C ILE A 39 -3.74 19.76 7.56
N THR A 40 -4.16 21.01 7.36
CA THR A 40 -4.07 22.06 8.39
C THR A 40 -4.88 21.70 9.64
N LYS A 41 -6.09 21.15 9.45
CA LYS A 41 -6.93 20.66 10.57
C LYS A 41 -6.27 19.52 11.34
N ASN A 42 -5.43 18.72 10.69
CA ASN A 42 -4.80 17.52 11.25
C ASN A 42 -3.28 17.64 11.48
N MET A 43 -2.70 18.85 11.47
CA MET A 43 -1.24 19.06 11.58
C MET A 43 -0.54 18.32 12.74
N GLY A 44 -1.23 18.07 13.85
CA GLY A 44 -0.66 17.30 14.98
C GLY A 44 -0.60 15.79 14.77
N LYS A 45 -1.04 15.29 13.60
CA LYS A 45 -1.06 13.87 13.21
C LYS A 45 -0.37 13.65 11.87
N VAL A 46 -0.57 14.57 10.92
CA VAL A 46 0.05 14.51 9.59
C VAL A 46 1.56 14.56 9.73
N ARG A 47 2.25 13.72 8.98
CA ARG A 47 3.70 13.66 8.87
C ARG A 47 4.14 14.08 7.47
N SER A 48 5.40 14.51 7.39
CA SER A 48 6.06 14.72 6.12
C SER A 48 6.32 13.38 5.45
N VAL A 49 5.96 13.26 4.18
CA VAL A 49 6.33 12.10 3.35
C VAL A 49 7.81 12.08 3.02
N TYR A 50 8.52 13.20 3.21
CA TYR A 50 9.95 13.32 2.94
C TYR A 50 10.82 12.99 4.15
N THR A 51 10.38 13.40 5.34
CA THR A 51 11.17 13.23 6.58
C THR A 51 10.60 12.23 7.57
N GLY A 52 9.31 11.86 7.45
CA GLY A 52 8.60 11.06 8.45
C GLY A 52 8.21 11.83 9.73
N GLU A 53 8.70 13.07 9.89
CA GLU A 53 8.44 13.89 11.06
C GLU A 53 7.04 14.53 11.02
N LEU A 54 6.47 14.87 12.19
CA LEU A 54 5.21 15.61 12.25
C LEU A 54 5.33 16.97 11.55
N LEU A 55 4.29 17.33 10.81
CA LEU A 55 4.24 18.63 10.15
C LEU A 55 4.24 19.79 11.15
N ASN A 56 4.86 20.89 10.73
CA ASN A 56 4.87 22.15 11.46
C ASN A 56 4.17 23.25 10.64
N ASN A 57 4.05 24.45 11.19
CA ASN A 57 3.34 25.57 10.55
C ASN A 57 3.93 26.01 9.19
N GLU A 58 5.14 25.55 8.85
CA GLU A 58 5.82 25.85 7.60
C GLU A 58 5.79 24.67 6.60
N TRP A 59 4.97 23.65 6.85
CA TRP A 59 4.90 22.44 6.01
C TRP A 59 4.67 22.72 4.52
N GLU A 60 3.94 23.79 4.19
CA GLU A 60 3.72 24.19 2.80
C GLU A 60 5.02 24.50 2.03
N LYS A 61 6.13 24.76 2.73
CA LYS A 61 7.46 24.94 2.11
C LYS A 61 8.08 23.63 1.63
N GLU A 62 7.60 22.49 2.12
CA GLU A 62 8.06 21.15 1.71
C GLU A 62 7.41 20.69 0.40
N ILE A 63 6.29 21.33 0.01
CA ILE A 63 5.57 21.01 -1.22
C ILE A 63 6.43 21.35 -2.44
N GLU A 64 6.61 20.36 -3.33
CA GLU A 64 7.34 20.49 -4.58
C GLU A 64 6.47 21.01 -5.73
N ASN A 65 5.30 20.40 -5.97
CA ASN A 65 4.45 20.71 -7.12
C ASN A 65 3.03 21.16 -6.74
N GLY A 66 2.56 20.85 -5.54
CA GLY A 66 1.27 21.28 -5.00
C GLY A 66 0.06 20.64 -5.65
N SER A 67 0.24 19.50 -6.33
CA SER A 67 -0.85 18.77 -6.96
C SER A 67 -1.75 18.09 -5.92
N VAL A 68 -2.96 17.72 -6.35
CA VAL A 68 -3.87 16.87 -5.58
C VAL A 68 -3.18 15.57 -5.14
N GLN A 69 -2.34 15.00 -6.00
CA GLN A 69 -1.61 13.75 -5.72
C GLN A 69 -0.63 13.94 -4.56
N GLU A 70 0.22 14.97 -4.62
CA GLU A 70 1.21 15.26 -3.57
C GLU A 70 0.53 15.64 -2.24
N LEU A 71 -0.52 16.46 -2.27
CA LEU A 71 -1.26 16.81 -1.06
C LEU A 71 -1.96 15.60 -0.45
N THR A 72 -2.41 14.65 -1.28
CA THR A 72 -2.98 13.39 -0.81
C THR A 72 -1.95 12.55 -0.07
N ASP A 73 -0.72 12.48 -0.59
CA ASP A 73 0.41 11.80 0.04
C ASP A 73 0.62 12.29 1.48
N PHE A 74 0.71 13.61 1.68
CA PHE A 74 0.76 14.19 3.01
C PHE A 74 -0.47 13.81 3.84
N ALA A 75 -1.69 14.06 3.34
CA ALA A 75 -2.92 13.83 4.09
C ALA A 75 -3.07 12.37 4.57
N MET A 76 -2.66 11.39 3.77
CA MET A 76 -2.76 9.97 4.07
C MET A 76 -1.88 9.53 5.25
N THR A 77 -0.78 10.23 5.54
CA THR A 77 0.07 9.94 6.73
C THR A 77 -0.66 10.11 8.07
N CYS A 78 -1.90 10.63 8.09
CA CYS A 78 -2.77 10.56 9.26
C CYS A 78 -3.13 9.11 9.65
N TYR A 79 -3.09 8.19 8.70
CA TYR A 79 -3.64 6.84 8.82
C TYR A 79 -2.57 5.75 8.80
N TYR A 80 -1.30 6.10 8.59
CA TYR A 80 -0.16 5.19 8.68
C TYR A 80 1.11 5.93 9.11
N SER A 81 2.11 5.19 9.57
CA SER A 81 3.43 5.74 9.89
C SER A 81 4.41 5.49 8.73
N PRO A 82 4.99 6.53 8.11
CA PRO A 82 6.00 6.35 7.06
C PRO A 82 7.28 5.62 7.51
N GLU A 83 7.54 5.57 8.83
CA GLU A 83 8.70 4.91 9.43
C GLU A 83 8.48 3.41 9.68
N GLU A 84 7.22 2.94 9.67
CA GLU A 84 6.86 1.54 9.97
C GLU A 84 6.51 0.79 8.68
N GLU A 85 7.53 0.62 7.83
CA GLU A 85 7.42 -0.08 6.54
C GLU A 85 7.59 -1.60 6.73
N LEU A 86 6.73 -2.38 6.07
CA LEU A 86 6.57 -3.84 6.21
C LEU A 86 6.42 -4.55 4.85
N GLY A 87 6.84 -3.91 3.76
CA GLY A 87 6.76 -4.44 2.41
C GLY A 87 7.87 -5.43 2.08
N PHE A 88 7.83 -5.92 0.85
CA PHE A 88 8.72 -7.00 0.36
C PHE A 88 9.92 -6.46 -0.43
N SER A 89 10.16 -5.15 -0.39
CA SER A 89 11.22 -4.45 -1.13
C SER A 89 11.31 -4.89 -2.61
N TYR A 90 12.21 -5.80 -2.97
CA TYR A 90 12.45 -6.26 -4.35
C TYR A 90 12.08 -7.73 -4.59
N THR A 91 11.47 -8.42 -3.62
CA THR A 91 11.03 -9.82 -3.78
C THR A 91 9.55 -9.94 -4.20
N TRP A 92 8.82 -8.81 -4.21
CA TRP A 92 7.38 -8.77 -4.43
C TRP A 92 6.92 -9.32 -5.78
N ASP A 93 7.68 -9.11 -6.85
CA ASP A 93 7.33 -9.52 -8.21
C ASP A 93 7.43 -11.04 -8.36
N ALA A 94 8.48 -11.63 -7.81
CA ALA A 94 8.67 -13.07 -7.74
C ALA A 94 7.65 -13.73 -6.82
N LEU A 95 7.29 -13.09 -5.71
CA LEU A 95 6.22 -13.54 -4.83
C LEU A 95 4.86 -13.52 -5.55
N LEU A 96 4.53 -12.44 -6.24
CA LEU A 96 3.30 -12.28 -7.02
C LEU A 96 3.19 -13.34 -8.13
N GLU A 97 4.27 -13.57 -8.88
CA GLU A 97 4.31 -14.59 -9.94
C GLU A 97 4.17 -16.00 -9.36
N ALA A 98 4.90 -16.32 -8.29
CA ALA A 98 4.83 -17.62 -7.63
C ALA A 98 3.42 -17.91 -7.09
N LEU A 99 2.77 -16.91 -6.47
CA LEU A 99 1.40 -17.01 -5.99
C LEU A 99 0.39 -17.25 -7.14
N SER A 100 0.60 -16.59 -8.28
CA SER A 100 -0.25 -16.72 -9.47
C SER A 100 -0.24 -18.16 -10.03
N MET A 101 0.86 -18.88 -9.83
CA MET A 101 1.01 -20.27 -10.23
C MET A 101 0.34 -21.26 -9.26
N VAL A 102 0.00 -20.85 -8.04
CA VAL A 102 -0.53 -21.78 -7.01
C VAL A 102 -1.91 -22.32 -7.38
N SER A 103 -2.76 -21.47 -7.93
CA SER A 103 -4.12 -21.84 -8.31
C SER A 103 -4.69 -20.81 -9.28
N PRO A 104 -5.35 -21.23 -10.38
CA PRO A 104 -5.99 -20.30 -11.31
C PRO A 104 -7.20 -19.56 -10.71
N LYS A 105 -7.64 -19.95 -9.50
CA LYS A 105 -8.71 -19.28 -8.75
C LYS A 105 -8.19 -18.28 -7.72
N PHE A 106 -6.90 -18.31 -7.44
CA PHE A 106 -6.27 -17.39 -6.50
C PHE A 106 -5.85 -16.14 -7.27
N HIS A 107 -6.19 -14.97 -6.76
CA HIS A 107 -5.93 -13.68 -7.40
C HIS A 107 -4.97 -12.87 -6.52
N PRO A 108 -3.65 -13.05 -6.70
CA PRO A 108 -2.66 -12.48 -5.78
C PRO A 108 -2.48 -10.98 -5.92
N ASP A 109 -2.95 -10.36 -7.01
CA ASP A 109 -2.89 -8.91 -7.20
C ASP A 109 -3.49 -8.15 -6.02
N TYR A 110 -4.62 -8.62 -5.47
CA TYR A 110 -5.20 -7.94 -4.32
C TYR A 110 -4.35 -8.08 -3.06
N TYR A 111 -3.57 -9.15 -2.95
CA TYR A 111 -2.74 -9.44 -1.78
C TYR A 111 -1.46 -8.61 -1.73
N ILE A 112 -0.88 -8.33 -2.90
CA ILE A 112 0.41 -7.66 -3.06
C ILE A 112 0.24 -6.22 -3.55
N LEU A 113 -0.69 -5.97 -4.48
CA LEU A 113 -0.88 -4.66 -5.10
C LEU A 113 -2.03 -3.85 -4.48
N GLY A 114 -2.99 -4.51 -3.83
CA GLY A 114 -4.19 -3.87 -3.29
C GLY A 114 -5.15 -3.40 -4.38
N ARG A 115 -6.18 -2.63 -3.98
CA ARG A 115 -7.14 -1.97 -4.89
C ARG A 115 -6.80 -0.50 -5.05
N GLN A 116 -6.90 0.00 -6.27
CA GLN A 116 -6.75 1.43 -6.54
C GLN A 116 -7.94 2.22 -6.01
N LEU A 117 -7.70 3.45 -5.57
CA LEU A 117 -8.75 4.43 -5.33
C LEU A 117 -8.96 5.26 -6.60
N GLU A 118 -10.11 5.09 -7.23
CA GLU A 118 -10.42 5.72 -8.52
C GLU A 118 -11.86 6.23 -8.58
N SER A 119 -12.08 7.27 -9.38
CA SER A 119 -13.41 7.79 -9.70
C SER A 119 -13.38 8.55 -11.02
N GLY A 120 -14.22 8.11 -11.97
CA GLY A 120 -14.29 8.71 -13.29
C GLY A 120 -12.95 8.64 -14.03
N GLY A 121 -12.36 9.79 -14.33
CA GLY A 121 -11.05 9.89 -14.98
C GLY A 121 -9.88 10.09 -14.02
N PHE A 122 -10.13 10.08 -12.70
CA PHE A 122 -9.10 10.25 -11.68
C PHE A 122 -8.75 8.91 -11.05
N THR A 123 -7.46 8.63 -10.97
CA THR A 123 -6.89 7.52 -10.20
C THR A 123 -5.87 8.11 -9.24
N LEU A 124 -6.00 7.78 -7.97
CA LEU A 124 -5.01 8.14 -6.96
C LEU A 124 -3.72 7.37 -7.27
N ASN A 125 -2.66 8.10 -7.60
CA ASN A 125 -1.34 7.54 -7.86
C ASN A 125 -0.26 8.58 -7.51
N PRO A 126 -0.08 8.86 -6.21
CA PRO A 126 0.97 9.74 -5.76
C PRO A 126 2.35 9.22 -6.16
N GLY A 127 3.25 10.14 -6.53
CA GLY A 127 4.57 9.79 -7.09
C GLY A 127 4.55 9.11 -8.47
N GLY A 128 3.38 8.66 -8.95
CA GLY A 128 3.22 8.02 -10.25
C GLY A 128 3.68 6.56 -10.32
N MET A 129 4.04 5.94 -9.20
CA MET A 129 4.67 4.61 -9.17
C MET A 129 3.70 3.47 -8.86
N GLY A 130 2.51 3.78 -8.37
CA GLY A 130 1.47 2.81 -8.02
C GLY A 130 1.09 2.92 -6.55
N LEU A 131 -0.20 2.78 -6.26
CA LEU A 131 -0.74 2.80 -4.92
C LEU A 131 -1.96 1.88 -4.84
N GLY A 132 -2.09 1.13 -3.75
CA GLY A 132 -3.26 0.31 -3.53
C GLY A 132 -3.59 0.04 -2.07
N PHE A 133 -4.87 -0.26 -1.83
CA PHE A 133 -5.43 -0.47 -0.50
C PHE A 133 -5.93 -1.90 -0.34
N VAL A 134 -5.65 -2.51 0.81
CA VAL A 134 -6.33 -3.72 1.29
C VAL A 134 -7.19 -3.32 2.47
N TYR A 135 -8.50 -3.56 2.41
CA TYR A 135 -9.43 -3.05 3.42
C TYR A 135 -9.45 -3.95 4.66
N ALA A 136 -9.56 -3.33 5.84
CA ALA A 136 -9.56 -4.03 7.13
C ALA A 136 -10.57 -5.20 7.20
N ASP A 137 -11.74 -5.05 6.58
CA ASP A 137 -12.77 -6.10 6.51
C ASP A 137 -12.32 -7.36 5.75
N ASP A 138 -11.46 -7.21 4.75
CA ASP A 138 -10.97 -8.32 3.91
C ASP A 138 -9.81 -9.06 4.61
N ILE A 139 -9.00 -8.36 5.43
CA ILE A 139 -7.77 -8.87 6.06
C ILE A 139 -7.93 -10.22 6.79
N PRO A 140 -8.94 -10.45 7.65
CA PRO A 140 -9.05 -11.71 8.38
C PRO A 140 -9.24 -12.92 7.46
N SER A 141 -10.00 -12.74 6.37
CA SER A 141 -10.26 -13.78 5.39
C SER A 141 -9.02 -14.09 4.55
N MET A 142 -8.34 -13.03 4.10
CA MET A 142 -7.10 -13.10 3.33
C MET A 142 -5.98 -13.77 4.13
N TYR A 143 -5.80 -13.40 5.39
CA TYR A 143 -4.82 -14.04 6.27
C TYR A 143 -5.03 -15.55 6.40
N ASN A 144 -6.28 -15.99 6.61
CA ASN A 144 -6.57 -17.41 6.73
C ASN A 144 -6.32 -18.15 5.39
N GLU A 145 -6.67 -17.55 4.26
CA GLU A 145 -6.39 -18.12 2.94
C GLU A 145 -4.87 -18.29 2.69
N LEU A 146 -4.06 -17.29 3.08
CA LEU A 146 -2.59 -17.37 2.98
C LEU A 146 -1.99 -18.50 3.83
N ILE A 147 -2.51 -18.72 5.04
CA ILE A 147 -2.08 -19.86 5.88
C ILE A 147 -2.41 -21.19 5.19
N ASP A 148 -3.63 -21.33 4.67
CA ASP A 148 -4.09 -22.56 4.02
C ASP A 148 -3.36 -22.85 2.70
N LEU A 149 -2.87 -21.81 2.02
CA LEU A 149 -2.12 -21.93 0.76
C LEU A 149 -0.64 -22.27 0.93
N LYS A 150 -0.07 -22.08 2.13
CA LYS A 150 1.39 -22.16 2.34
C LYS A 150 2.02 -23.45 1.82
N GLN A 151 1.43 -24.60 2.11
CA GLN A 151 2.00 -25.88 1.65
C GLN A 151 1.97 -26.00 0.12
N LYS A 152 0.87 -25.57 -0.52
CA LYS A 152 0.76 -25.59 -1.99
C LYS A 152 1.74 -24.62 -2.64
N PHE A 153 1.98 -23.46 -2.02
CA PHE A 153 2.98 -22.52 -2.49
C PHE A 153 4.38 -23.16 -2.50
N ILE A 154 4.78 -23.80 -1.38
CA ILE A 154 6.05 -24.52 -1.27
C ILE A 154 6.16 -25.64 -2.31
N ASP A 155 5.09 -26.41 -2.50
CA ASP A 155 5.07 -27.56 -3.43
C ASP A 155 5.21 -27.12 -4.90
N ASN A 156 4.77 -25.91 -5.26
CA ASN A 156 4.89 -25.37 -6.62
C ASN A 156 6.31 -24.90 -6.96
N GLY A 157 7.14 -24.58 -5.96
CA GLY A 157 8.54 -24.23 -6.17
C GLY A 157 8.74 -22.84 -6.78
N MET A 158 9.88 -22.67 -7.48
CA MET A 158 10.22 -21.40 -8.11
C MET A 158 9.36 -21.11 -9.35
N PRO A 159 8.97 -19.85 -9.58
CA PRO A 159 8.33 -19.47 -10.83
C PRO A 159 9.26 -19.73 -12.01
N SER A 160 8.69 -20.19 -13.13
CA SER A 160 9.44 -20.55 -14.34
C SER A 160 9.74 -19.36 -15.26
N SER A 161 9.33 -18.16 -14.83
CA SER A 161 9.35 -16.94 -15.63
C SER A 161 10.77 -16.37 -15.76
N ASN A 162 11.20 -16.16 -17.01
CA ASN A 162 12.39 -15.34 -17.31
C ASN A 162 12.10 -13.83 -17.20
N ASP A 163 10.86 -13.45 -16.89
CA ASP A 163 10.38 -12.07 -16.84
C ASP A 163 10.38 -11.49 -15.41
N LEU A 164 10.96 -12.22 -14.44
CA LEU A 164 11.21 -11.65 -13.12
C LEU A 164 12.10 -10.42 -13.25
N VAL A 165 11.68 -9.33 -12.63
CA VAL A 165 12.45 -8.09 -12.54
C VAL A 165 13.68 -8.34 -11.67
N TYR A 166 13.57 -9.19 -10.65
CA TYR A 166 14.65 -9.54 -9.74
C TYR A 166 14.94 -11.04 -9.68
N GLN A 167 16.23 -11.38 -9.66
CA GLN A 167 16.67 -12.75 -9.45
C GLN A 167 16.72 -13.04 -7.96
N ILE A 168 15.85 -13.95 -7.51
CA ILE A 168 15.85 -14.45 -6.15
C ILE A 168 15.99 -15.97 -6.12
N THR A 169 16.44 -16.49 -4.99
CA THR A 169 16.55 -17.91 -4.71
C THR A 169 15.25 -18.43 -4.08
N PHE A 170 15.07 -19.76 -4.10
CA PHE A 170 13.90 -20.36 -3.47
C PHE A 170 13.79 -20.06 -1.96
N PRO A 171 14.88 -20.09 -1.16
CA PRO A 171 14.82 -19.65 0.23
C PRO A 171 14.32 -18.21 0.42
N GLU A 172 14.80 -17.27 -0.41
CA GLU A 172 14.34 -15.86 -0.37
C GLU A 172 12.86 -15.73 -0.75
N LEU A 173 12.38 -16.55 -1.68
CA LEU A 173 10.95 -16.61 -2.03
C LEU A 173 10.09 -17.13 -0.87
N ILE A 174 10.58 -18.14 -0.13
CA ILE A 174 9.88 -18.65 1.06
C ILE A 174 9.88 -17.60 2.18
N GLU A 175 10.99 -16.88 2.36
CA GLU A 175 11.08 -15.77 3.32
C GLU A 175 10.08 -14.66 2.97
N ALA A 176 10.00 -14.25 1.71
CA ALA A 176 9.00 -13.26 1.26
C ALA A 176 7.55 -13.72 1.49
N TYR A 177 7.25 -15.02 1.32
CA TYR A 177 5.93 -15.56 1.64
C TYR A 177 5.64 -15.55 3.15
N ASP A 178 6.65 -15.81 3.97
CA ASP A 178 6.53 -15.76 5.43
C ASP A 178 6.35 -14.32 5.92
N GLU A 179 7.04 -13.35 5.31
CA GLU A 179 6.83 -11.91 5.51
C GLU A 179 5.41 -11.49 5.13
N LEU A 180 4.87 -11.99 4.01
CA LEU A 180 3.48 -11.75 3.62
C LEU A 180 2.49 -12.26 4.68
N ILE A 181 2.72 -13.46 5.23
CA ILE A 181 1.90 -13.97 6.34
C ILE A 181 2.01 -13.07 7.57
N ILE A 182 3.20 -12.60 7.90
CA ILE A 182 3.43 -11.71 9.05
C ILE A 182 2.71 -10.38 8.85
N LEU A 183 2.82 -9.76 7.68
CA LEU A 183 2.13 -8.52 7.33
C LEU A 183 0.62 -8.63 7.56
N TYR A 184 -0.01 -9.67 7.00
CA TYR A 184 -1.45 -9.89 7.17
C TYR A 184 -1.85 -10.26 8.59
N LYS A 185 -0.95 -10.92 9.34
CA LYS A 185 -1.15 -11.18 10.77
C LYS A 185 -1.17 -9.87 11.57
N GLU A 186 -0.19 -9.00 11.34
CA GLU A 186 -0.08 -7.72 12.04
C GLU A 186 -1.28 -6.82 11.74
N ALA A 187 -1.68 -6.71 10.47
CA ALA A 187 -2.90 -5.98 10.09
C ALA A 187 -4.16 -6.53 10.77
N LYS A 188 -4.29 -7.87 10.83
CA LYS A 188 -5.40 -8.53 11.53
C LYS A 188 -5.42 -8.25 13.03
N GLU A 189 -4.26 -8.27 13.68
CA GLU A 189 -4.12 -8.01 15.12
C GLU A 189 -4.37 -6.54 15.45
N ALA A 190 -3.90 -5.63 14.60
CA ALA A 190 -4.14 -4.19 14.70
C ALA A 190 -5.56 -3.77 14.29
N LYS A 191 -6.30 -4.64 13.60
CA LYS A 191 -7.63 -4.36 13.02
C LYS A 191 -7.62 -3.19 12.05
N CYS A 192 -6.59 -3.12 11.22
CA CYS A 192 -6.45 -2.12 10.17
C CYS A 192 -6.30 -2.82 8.81
N GLY A 193 -6.39 -2.03 7.75
CA GLY A 193 -6.04 -2.47 6.41
C GLY A 193 -4.57 -2.25 6.10
N LEU A 194 -4.23 -2.28 4.82
CA LEU A 194 -2.88 -2.07 4.31
C LEU A 194 -2.87 -1.00 3.22
N LEU A 195 -1.79 -0.22 3.19
CA LEU A 195 -1.41 0.65 2.09
C LEU A 195 -0.18 0.06 1.40
N MET A 196 -0.26 -0.14 0.09
CA MET A 196 0.84 -0.62 -0.77
C MET A 196 1.33 0.50 -1.68
N THR A 197 2.65 0.68 -1.79
CA THR A 197 3.31 1.66 -2.69
C THR A 197 4.52 1.04 -3.39
N PHE A 198 4.96 1.61 -4.52
CA PHE A 198 5.95 1.00 -5.44
C PHE A 198 7.06 1.97 -5.87
#